data_AF-A0A6J1WCK9-F1
#
_entry.id   AF-A0A6J1WCK9-F1
#
_cell.length_a   1.000
_cell.length_b   1.000
_cell.length_c   1.000
_cell.angle_alpha   90.00
_cell.angle_beta   90.00
_cell.angle_gamma   90.00
#
_symmetry.space_group_name_H-M   'P 1'
#
loop_
_entity.id
_entity.type
_entity.pdbx_description
1 polymer ?
#
loop_
_entity_poly.entity_id
_entity_poly.type
_entity_poly.pdbx_seq_one_letter_code
_entity_poly.pdbx_strand_id
1 'polypeptide(L)'
;MKSVFISVVLLIVVIAMASADDTPKKVYYDVNEAPSLFEKFVKEYNREYKDETDRKTHYDAFVKSLHSINEMNANQPHATFGINQFADYTEEERKSMFGFKNQ
;
A
#
# COMPACT_ATOMS: atom_id res chain seq x y z
N MET A 1 -54.11 -33.67 19.44
CA MET A 1 -53.89 -33.15 20.81
C MET A 1 -52.46 -32.63 20.91
N LYS A 2 -52.34 -31.32 21.19
CA LYS A 2 -51.35 -30.66 22.06
C LYS A 2 -49.85 -30.82 21.74
N SER A 3 -49.36 -29.80 21.03
CA SER A 3 -48.18 -28.95 21.23
C SER A 3 -47.11 -29.26 22.32
N VAL A 4 -45.88 -28.80 21.98
CA VAL A 4 -44.72 -28.41 22.82
C VAL A 4 -43.83 -29.61 23.20
N PHE A 5 -42.54 -29.69 22.85
CA PHE A 5 -41.44 -28.83 23.28
C PHE A 5 -40.33 -28.63 22.24
N ILE A 6 -39.97 -27.37 22.06
CA ILE A 6 -38.66 -26.87 21.68
C ILE A 6 -37.60 -27.56 22.54
N SER A 7 -36.66 -28.29 21.93
CA SER A 7 -35.38 -28.64 22.53
C SER A 7 -34.34 -28.43 21.43
N VAL A 8 -33.93 -27.18 21.24
CA VAL A 8 -32.60 -26.70 21.66
C VAL A 8 -31.49 -27.70 21.30
N VAL A 9 -31.48 -28.18 20.06
CA VAL A 9 -30.20 -28.47 19.41
C VAL A 9 -29.93 -27.26 18.55
N LEU A 10 -29.45 -26.22 19.25
CA LEU A 10 -28.76 -25.08 18.68
C LEU A 10 -27.67 -25.67 17.78
N LEU A 11 -27.98 -25.77 16.51
CA LEU A 11 -27.06 -26.11 15.44
C LEU A 11 -26.20 -24.85 15.24
N ILE A 12 -25.40 -24.50 16.28
CA ILE A 12 -24.26 -23.62 16.12
C ILE A 12 -23.29 -24.44 15.30
N VAL A 13 -23.45 -24.37 13.98
CA VAL A 13 -22.32 -24.54 13.10
C VAL A 13 -21.41 -23.38 13.46
N VAL A 14 -20.52 -23.59 14.43
CA VAL A 14 -19.32 -22.78 14.54
C VAL A 14 -18.54 -23.17 13.30
N ILE A 15 -18.86 -22.52 12.18
CA ILE A 15 -17.91 -22.40 11.10
C ILE A 15 -16.79 -21.63 11.78
N ALA A 16 -15.78 -22.36 12.24
CA ALA A 16 -14.48 -21.78 12.45
C ALA A 16 -14.14 -21.20 11.07
N MET A 17 -14.46 -19.92 10.88
CA MET A 17 -13.75 -19.09 9.92
C MET A 17 -12.34 -19.10 10.49
N ALA A 18 -11.59 -20.15 10.16
CA ALA A 18 -10.16 -20.10 10.19
C ALA A 18 -9.86 -18.90 9.31
N SER A 19 -9.61 -17.76 9.96
CA SER A 19 -9.02 -16.60 9.32
C SER A 19 -7.68 -17.12 8.81
N ALA A 20 -7.67 -17.68 7.60
CA ALA A 20 -6.46 -17.69 6.82
C ALA A 20 -6.00 -16.24 6.86
N ASP A 21 -4.82 -16.04 7.41
CA ASP A 21 -4.21 -14.72 7.53
C ASP A 21 -3.84 -14.29 6.10
N ASP A 22 -4.85 -13.95 5.29
CA ASP A 22 -4.74 -13.44 3.92
C ASP A 22 -4.26 -11.98 3.95
N THR A 23 -3.56 -11.58 5.01
CA THR A 23 -2.93 -10.27 5.11
C THR A 23 -1.79 -10.24 4.09
N PRO A 24 -1.79 -9.30 3.13
CA PRO A 24 -0.69 -9.17 2.19
C PRO A 24 0.62 -9.03 2.95
N LYS A 25 1.65 -9.78 2.56
CA LYS A 25 2.95 -9.72 3.23
C LYS A 25 3.55 -8.33 3.04
N LYS A 26 3.90 -7.67 4.15
CA LYS A 26 4.59 -6.37 4.13
C LYS A 26 5.96 -6.49 3.44
N VAL A 27 6.22 -5.56 2.53
CA VAL A 27 7.48 -5.46 1.78
C VAL A 27 8.36 -4.38 2.41
N TYR A 28 9.65 -4.65 2.52
CA TYR A 28 10.64 -3.67 2.93
C TYR A 28 11.70 -3.55 1.84
N TYR A 29 12.01 -2.33 1.45
CA TYR A 29 12.98 -2.02 0.40
C TYR A 29 14.32 -1.66 1.01
N ASP A 30 15.41 -2.19 0.46
CA ASP A 30 16.74 -1.65 0.73
C ASP A 30 16.91 -0.34 -0.05
N VAL A 31 17.08 0.77 0.66
CA VAL A 31 17.25 2.09 0.04
C VAL A 31 18.56 2.18 -0.75
N ASN A 32 19.57 1.35 -0.43
CA ASN A 32 20.79 1.29 -1.24
C ASN A 32 20.53 0.70 -2.63
N GLU A 33 19.45 -0.07 -2.81
CA GLU A 33 19.01 -0.58 -4.10
C GLU A 33 18.13 0.41 -4.88
N ALA A 34 17.88 1.60 -4.34
CA ALA A 34 17.02 2.61 -4.96
C ALA A 34 17.35 2.91 -6.44
N PRO A 35 18.62 3.00 -6.88
CA PRO A 35 18.90 3.17 -8.30
C PRO A 35 18.28 2.08 -9.18
N SER A 36 18.42 0.81 -8.77
CA SER A 36 17.89 -0.32 -9.54
C SER A 36 16.36 -0.44 -9.46
N LEU A 37 15.79 -0.09 -8.30
CA LEU A 37 14.34 -0.08 -8.09
C LEU A 37 13.69 1.04 -8.91
N PHE A 38 14.33 2.20 -9.00
CA PHE A 38 13.84 3.31 -9.82
C PHE A 38 13.85 2.97 -11.31
N GLU A 39 14.91 2.33 -11.82
CA GLU A 39 14.93 1.87 -13.21
C GLU A 39 13.82 0.85 -13.54
N LYS A 40 13.49 -0.03 -12.59
CA LYS A 40 12.35 -0.94 -12.74
C LYS A 40 11.04 -0.18 -12.74
N PHE A 41 10.86 0.75 -11.80
CA PHE A 41 9.67 1.60 -11.68
C PHE A 41 9.43 2.43 -12.94
N VAL A 42 10.46 3.06 -13.48
CA VAL A 42 10.39 3.85 -14.72
C VAL A 42 9.86 3.01 -15.88
N LYS A 43 10.35 1.76 -16.01
CA LYS A 43 9.88 0.83 -17.05
C LYS A 43 8.46 0.32 -16.78
N GLU A 44 8.16 -0.05 -15.54
CA GLU A 44 6.87 -0.64 -15.16
C GLU A 44 5.71 0.35 -15.37
N TYR A 45 5.93 1.63 -15.03
CA TYR A 45 4.92 2.68 -15.15
C TYR A 45 5.09 3.58 -16.37
N ASN A 46 5.98 3.21 -17.31
CA ASN A 46 6.28 3.97 -18.53
C ASN A 46 6.52 5.46 -18.24
N ARG A 47 7.41 5.75 -17.28
CA ARG A 47 7.74 7.12 -16.90
C ARG A 47 8.57 7.78 -17.98
N GLU A 48 8.16 8.99 -18.34
CA GLU A 48 8.91 9.89 -19.19
C GLU A 48 9.18 11.16 -18.39
N TYR A 49 10.44 11.60 -18.39
CA TYR A 49 10.87 12.83 -17.73
C TYR A 49 11.35 13.81 -18.78
N LYS A 50 11.11 15.09 -18.53
CA LYS A 50 11.43 16.17 -19.47
C LYS A 50 12.92 16.25 -19.78
N ASP A 51 13.75 16.10 -18.75
CA ASP A 51 15.20 16.19 -18.81
C ASP A 51 15.86 15.47 -17.62
N GLU A 52 17.19 15.49 -17.56
CA GLU A 52 17.94 14.83 -16.47
C GLU A 52 17.68 15.46 -15.10
N THR A 53 17.38 16.76 -15.05
CA THR A 53 17.09 17.46 -13.79
C THR A 53 15.73 17.03 -13.24
N ASP A 54 14.75 16.92 -14.13
CA ASP A 54 13.42 16.39 -13.84
C ASP A 54 13.51 14.94 -13.36
N ARG A 55 14.20 14.08 -14.11
CA ARG A 55 14.44 12.68 -13.72
C ARG A 55 15.13 12.57 -12.36
N LYS A 56 16.12 13.43 -12.07
CA LYS A 56 16.78 13.45 -10.76
C LYS A 56 15.81 13.87 -9.65
N THR A 57 14.96 14.86 -9.90
CA THR A 57 13.96 15.33 -8.94
C THR A 57 12.99 14.21 -8.55
N HIS A 58 12.49 13.49 -9.55
CA HIS A 58 11.62 12.32 -9.34
C HIS A 58 12.35 11.13 -8.71
N TYR A 59 13.63 10.92 -9.01
CA TYR A 59 14.45 9.92 -8.31
C TYR A 59 14.58 10.23 -6.82
N ASP A 60 14.88 11.49 -6.46
CA ASP A 60 14.98 11.91 -5.07
C ASP A 60 13.63 11.76 -4.33
N ALA A 61 12.51 12.03 -5.02
CA ALA A 61 11.17 11.78 -4.51
C ALA A 61 10.90 10.28 -4.31
N PHE A 62 11.29 9.44 -5.27
CA PHE A 62 11.18 7.98 -5.17
C PHE A 62 11.93 7.40 -3.97
N VAL A 63 13.15 7.88 -3.70
CA VAL A 63 13.92 7.48 -2.50
C VAL A 63 13.16 7.82 -1.22
N LYS A 64 12.55 9.01 -1.13
CA LYS A 64 11.72 9.40 0.02
C LYS A 64 10.49 8.50 0.17
N SER A 65 9.88 8.08 -0.94
CA SER A 65 8.78 7.12 -0.92
C SER A 65 9.20 5.76 -0.39
N LEU A 66 10.39 5.25 -0.74
CA LEU A 66 10.89 3.98 -0.18
C LEU A 66 11.02 4.05 1.35
N HIS A 67 11.57 5.15 1.88
CA HIS A 67 11.63 5.38 3.32
C HIS A 67 10.23 5.39 3.95
N SER A 68 9.30 6.12 3.33
CA SER A 68 7.92 6.25 3.83
C SER A 68 7.18 4.91 3.80
N ILE A 69 7.35 4.11 2.75
CA ILE A 69 6.76 2.77 2.63
C ILE A 69 7.30 1.86 3.74
N ASN A 70 8.62 1.84 3.95
CA ASN A 70 9.24 1.04 5.00
C ASN A 70 8.74 1.43 6.39
N GLU A 71 8.66 2.73 6.67
CA GLU A 71 8.14 3.26 7.94
C GLU A 71 6.67 2.89 8.15
N MET A 72 5.81 3.10 7.14
CA MET A 72 4.40 2.77 7.23
C MET A 72 4.19 1.26 7.39
N ASN A 73 4.94 0.42 6.67
CA ASN A 73 4.88 -1.02 6.87
C ASN A 73 5.35 -1.43 8.27
N ALA A 74 6.36 -0.78 8.84
CA ALA A 74 6.79 -1.05 10.22
C ALA A 74 5.70 -0.67 11.24
N ASN A 75 5.03 0.47 11.04
CA ASN A 75 4.17 1.09 12.06
C ASN A 75 2.67 0.81 11.91
N GLN A 76 2.18 0.41 10.73
CA GLN A 76 0.75 0.22 10.47
C GLN A 76 0.39 -1.27 10.42
N PRO A 77 -0.23 -1.86 11.46
CA PRO A 77 -0.46 -3.31 11.53
C PRO A 77 -1.51 -3.82 10.53
N HIS A 78 -2.45 -2.97 10.10
CA HIS A 78 -3.61 -3.37 9.29
C HIS A 78 -3.53 -2.92 7.83
N ALA A 79 -2.39 -2.40 7.40
CA ALA A 79 -2.19 -1.95 6.03
C ALA A 79 -0.82 -2.41 5.51
N THR A 80 -0.75 -2.55 4.19
CA THR A 80 0.51 -2.81 3.49
C THR A 80 0.72 -1.72 2.45
N PHE A 81 1.97 -1.32 2.31
CA PHE A 81 2.44 -0.28 1.43
C PHE A 81 3.50 -0.85 0.49
N GLY A 82 3.56 -0.33 -0.72
CA GLY A 82 4.48 -0.78 -1.76
C GLY A 82 4.70 0.30 -2.79
N ILE A 83 5.72 0.12 -3.64
CA ILE A 83 5.92 0.94 -4.83
C ILE A 83 4.65 0.84 -5.69
N ASN A 84 4.13 1.98 -6.09
CA ASN A 84 2.97 2.10 -6.97
C ASN A 84 3.20 3.26 -7.96
N GLN A 85 2.23 3.54 -8.83
CA GLN A 85 2.31 4.62 -9.82
C GLN A 85 2.42 6.06 -9.26
N PHE A 86 2.51 6.25 -7.95
CA PHE A 86 2.72 7.56 -7.33
C PHE A 86 4.03 7.61 -6.54
N ALA A 87 4.86 6.57 -6.64
CA ALA A 87 6.07 6.44 -5.83
C ALA A 87 7.11 7.53 -6.13
N ASP A 88 7.14 8.12 -7.32
CA ASP A 88 8.07 9.19 -7.68
C ASP A 88 7.45 10.61 -7.59
N TYR A 89 6.24 10.75 -7.04
CA TYR A 89 5.59 12.06 -6.96
C TYR A 89 6.36 12.99 -6.03
N THR A 90 6.63 14.21 -6.51
CA THR A 90 7.15 15.28 -5.66
C THR A 90 6.10 15.71 -4.63
N GLU A 91 6.52 16.47 -3.63
CA GLU A 91 5.59 16.97 -2.61
C GLU A 91 4.55 17.93 -3.23
N GLU A 92 4.96 18.71 -4.23
CA GLU A 92 4.08 19.61 -5.00
C GLU A 92 3.04 18.81 -5.80
N GLU A 93 3.45 17.75 -6.50
CA GLU A 93 2.55 16.87 -7.25
C GLU A 93 1.58 16.17 -6.31
N ARG A 94 2.06 15.65 -5.18
CA ARG A 94 1.23 15.03 -4.16
C ARG A 94 0.20 16.01 -3.60
N LYS A 95 0.59 17.25 -3.33
CA LYS A 95 -0.35 18.32 -2.90
C LYS A 95 -1.41 18.60 -3.95
N SER A 96 -1.07 18.51 -5.24
CA SER A 96 -2.02 18.73 -6.33
C SER A 96 -3.09 17.63 -6.46
N MET A 97 -2.88 16.45 -5.86
CA MET A 97 -3.87 15.36 -5.85
C MET A 97 -5.07 15.63 -4.93
N PHE A 98 -4.94 16.52 -3.95
CA PHE A 98 -6.01 16.79 -2.99
C PHE A 98 -7.01 17.81 -3.55
N GLY A 99 -8.20 17.32 -3.93
CA GLY A 99 -9.28 18.15 -4.48
C GLY A 99 -9.98 19.06 -3.46
N PHE A 100 -9.76 18.87 -2.16
CA PHE A 100 -10.32 19.73 -1.10
C PHE A 100 -9.41 20.92 -0.84
N LYS A 101 -9.75 22.07 -1.44
CA LYS A 101 -9.25 23.37 -1.01
C LYS A 101 -10.16 23.88 0.09
N ASN A 102 -9.65 24.03 1.31
CA ASN A 102 -10.37 24.77 2.35
C ASN A 102 -10.64 26.18 1.82
N GLN A 103 -11.92 26.58 1.79
CA GLN A 103 -12.32 27.96 1.55
C GLN A 103 -11.92 28.85 2.72
#